data_AF-R7SGT1-F1
#
_entry.id   AF-R7SGT1-F1
#
_cell.length_a   1.000
_cell.length_b   1.000
_cell.length_c   1.000
_cell.angle_alpha   90.00
_cell.angle_beta   90.00
_cell.angle_gamma   90.00
#
_symmetry.space_group_name_H-M   'P 1'
#
loop_
_entity.id
_entity.type
_entity.pdbx_description
1 polymer ?
#
loop_
_entity_poly.entity_id
_entity_poly.type
_entity_poly.pdbx_seq_one_letter_code
_entity_poly.pdbx_strand_id
1 'polypeptide(L)'
;MPQAKEKEMPMAMVALVGAAIHAALSEWKTGVHKPKPFSADAVADAYNEHIILLTGIKNKNLRAYHAMMHRLYREASGITPVPVQAIATGGDALEHIDFEGMDID
;
A
#
# COMPACT_ATOMS: atom_id res chain seq x y z
N MET A 1 4.18 23.34 10.15
CA MET A 1 2.76 23.38 9.72
C MET A 1 2.69 22.72 8.35
N PRO A 2 1.67 21.91 8.03
CA PRO A 2 1.52 21.36 6.68
C PRO A 2 1.39 22.52 5.68
N GLN A 3 2.17 22.47 4.60
CA GLN A 3 2.16 23.53 3.60
C GLN A 3 0.92 23.35 2.72
N ALA A 4 0.12 24.40 2.55
CA ALA A 4 -1.16 24.38 1.81
C ALA A 4 -1.07 23.98 0.31
N LYS A 5 0.09 23.50 -0.15
CA LYS A 5 0.40 23.05 -1.52
C LYS A 5 0.78 21.57 -1.62
N GLU A 6 0.87 20.84 -0.52
CA GLU A 6 1.18 19.41 -0.57
C GLU A 6 -0.02 18.63 -1.10
N LYS A 7 0.15 17.99 -2.27
CA LYS A 7 -0.87 17.12 -2.85
C LYS A 7 -1.01 15.87 -1.99
N GLU A 8 -2.22 15.54 -1.60
CA GLU A 8 -2.52 14.40 -0.72
C GLU A 8 -3.46 13.42 -1.40
N MET A 9 -3.33 12.15 -1.04
CA MET A 9 -4.28 11.14 -1.47
C MET A 9 -5.59 11.31 -0.67
N PRO A 10 -6.76 11.34 -1.33
CA PRO A 10 -8.04 11.37 -0.63
C PRO A 10 -8.22 10.16 0.29
N MET A 11 -8.77 10.38 1.49
CA MET A 11 -9.03 9.32 2.47
C MET A 11 -9.84 8.16 1.88
N ALA A 12 -10.88 8.48 1.10
CA ALA A 12 -11.72 7.49 0.44
C ALA A 12 -10.93 6.59 -0.54
N MET A 13 -9.93 7.14 -1.25
CA MET A 13 -9.09 6.33 -2.13
C MET A 13 -8.21 5.36 -1.33
N VAL A 14 -7.62 5.83 -0.22
CA VAL A 14 -6.81 4.96 0.65
C VAL A 14 -7.66 3.87 1.30
N ALA A 15 -8.86 4.20 1.76
CA ALA A 15 -9.79 3.21 2.30
C ALA A 15 -10.23 2.18 1.25
N LEU A 16 -10.44 2.60 -0.01
CA LEU A 16 -10.75 1.69 -1.11
C LEU A 16 -9.60 0.73 -1.41
N VAL A 17 -8.35 1.22 -1.43
CA VAL A 17 -7.16 0.36 -1.59
C VAL A 17 -7.07 -0.65 -0.45
N GLY A 18 -7.29 -0.22 0.80
CA GLY A 18 -7.33 -1.11 1.95
C GLY A 18 -8.42 -2.20 1.82
N ALA A 19 -9.62 -1.81 1.38
CA ALA A 19 -10.72 -2.74 1.12
C ALA A 19 -10.42 -3.73 -0.01
N ALA A 20 -9.74 -3.29 -1.08
CA ALA A 20 -9.31 -4.17 -2.17
C ALA A 20 -8.26 -5.19 -1.73
N ILE A 21 -7.27 -4.77 -0.92
CA ILE A 21 -6.28 -5.67 -0.32
C ILE A 21 -6.97 -6.66 0.63
N HIS A 22 -7.91 -6.19 1.46
CA HIS A 22 -8.71 -7.05 2.33
C HIS A 22 -9.45 -8.12 1.52
N ALA A 23 -10.11 -7.73 0.42
CA ALA A 23 -10.81 -8.66 -0.47
C ALA A 23 -9.86 -9.73 -1.03
N ALA A 24 -8.71 -9.32 -1.57
CA ALA A 24 -7.70 -10.24 -2.11
C ALA A 24 -7.21 -11.23 -1.04
N LEU A 25 -6.90 -10.76 0.17
CA LEU A 25 -6.51 -11.63 1.29
C LEU A 25 -7.65 -12.57 1.72
N SER A 26 -8.89 -12.12 1.63
CA SER A 26 -10.07 -12.93 2.01
C SER A 26 -10.33 -14.12 1.08
N GLU A 27 -9.80 -14.09 -0.15
CA GLU A 27 -9.83 -15.22 -1.09
C GLU A 27 -8.91 -16.36 -0.64
N TRP A 28 -7.85 -16.03 0.09
CA TRP A 28 -6.84 -16.99 0.57
C TRP A 28 -7.05 -17.43 2.02
N LYS A 29 -8.07 -16.91 2.70
CA LYS A 29 -8.31 -17.15 4.14
C LYS A 29 -8.41 -18.63 4.53
N THR A 30 -8.77 -19.52 3.60
CA THR A 30 -8.87 -20.96 3.85
C THR A 30 -7.59 -21.75 3.56
N GLY A 31 -6.47 -21.09 3.24
CA GLY A 31 -5.21 -21.74 2.83
C GLY A 31 -5.18 -22.20 1.38
N VAL A 32 -6.29 -22.02 0.65
CA VAL A 32 -6.45 -22.30 -0.78
C VAL A 32 -7.15 -21.11 -1.41
N HIS A 33 -6.76 -20.74 -2.63
CA HIS A 33 -7.39 -19.66 -3.38
C HIS A 33 -8.85 -19.98 -3.69
N LYS A 34 -9.76 -19.14 -3.20
CA LYS A 34 -11.19 -19.19 -3.51
C LYS A 34 -11.61 -17.84 -4.09
N PRO A 35 -11.68 -17.72 -5.44
CA PRO A 35 -12.11 -16.49 -6.08
C PRO A 35 -13.46 -16.04 -5.54
N LYS A 36 -13.56 -14.77 -5.18
CA LYS A 36 -14.83 -14.16 -4.77
C LYS A 36 -15.11 -12.96 -5.69
N PRO A 37 -16.35 -12.78 -6.15
CA PRO A 37 -16.69 -11.59 -6.90
C PRO A 37 -16.45 -10.35 -6.04
N PHE A 38 -15.69 -9.39 -6.55
CA PHE A 38 -15.56 -8.10 -5.92
C PHE A 38 -16.89 -7.37 -6.04
N SER A 39 -17.61 -7.25 -4.92
CA SER A 39 -18.86 -6.50 -4.84
C SER A 39 -18.76 -5.45 -3.74
N ALA A 40 -19.47 -4.32 -3.93
CA ALA A 40 -19.50 -3.26 -2.93
C ALA A 40 -19.97 -3.78 -1.57
N ASP A 41 -21.02 -4.61 -1.55
CA ASP A 41 -21.55 -5.20 -0.33
C ASP A 41 -20.53 -6.08 0.40
N ALA A 42 -19.69 -6.82 -0.34
CA ALA A 42 -18.70 -7.72 0.26
C ALA A 42 -17.51 -6.98 0.88
N VAL A 43 -17.21 -5.76 0.42
CA VAL A 43 -16.05 -4.97 0.88
C VAL A 43 -16.44 -3.71 1.64
N ALA A 44 -17.74 -3.41 1.76
CA ALA A 44 -18.27 -2.23 2.44
C ALA A 44 -17.83 -2.18 3.90
N ASP A 45 -17.92 -3.29 4.62
CA ASP A 45 -17.51 -3.38 6.02
C ASP A 45 -16.02 -3.05 6.16
N ALA A 46 -15.17 -3.69 5.34
CA ALA A 46 -13.74 -3.42 5.33
C ALA A 46 -13.45 -1.95 4.98
N TYR A 47 -14.12 -1.38 3.97
CA TYR A 47 -13.96 0.03 3.60
C TYR A 47 -14.32 0.96 4.77
N ASN A 48 -15.46 0.72 5.42
CA ASN A 48 -15.92 1.52 6.55
C ASN A 48 -14.97 1.43 7.75
N GLU A 49 -14.45 0.24 8.06
CA GLU A 49 -13.41 0.06 9.07
C GLU A 49 -12.15 0.89 8.76
N HIS A 50 -11.70 0.89 7.50
CA HIS A 50 -10.56 1.71 7.08
C HIS A 50 -10.85 3.21 7.19
N ILE A 51 -12.06 3.67 6.87
CA ILE A 51 -12.47 5.07 7.07
C ILE A 51 -12.42 5.46 8.55
N ILE A 52 -12.95 4.61 9.44
CA ILE A 52 -12.94 4.83 10.90
C ILE A 52 -11.49 4.90 11.40
N LEU A 53 -10.65 3.97 10.97
CA LEU A 53 -9.23 3.95 11.32
C LEU A 53 -8.50 5.22 10.87
N LEU A 54 -8.63 5.61 9.59
CA LEU A 54 -7.98 6.79 9.04
C LEU A 54 -8.48 8.09 9.70
N THR A 55 -9.78 8.15 10.04
CA THR A 55 -10.35 9.26 10.81
C THR A 55 -9.75 9.32 12.22
N GLY A 56 -9.59 8.16 12.89
CA GLY A 56 -8.92 8.06 14.18
C GLY A 56 -7.47 8.54 14.14
N ILE A 57 -6.71 8.15 13.12
CA ILE A 57 -5.32 8.59 12.91
C ILE A 57 -5.27 10.12 12.71
N LYS A 58 -6.17 10.66 11.88
CA LYS A 58 -6.28 12.11 11.63
C LYS A 58 -6.57 12.88 12.91
N ASN A 59 -7.50 12.39 13.72
CA ASN A 59 -7.90 13.03 14.97
C ASN A 59 -6.79 12.96 16.04
N LYS A 60 -6.00 11.89 16.06
CA LYS A 60 -4.89 11.72 17.02
C LYS A 60 -3.68 12.58 16.67
N ASN A 61 -3.32 12.64 15.38
CA ASN A 61 -2.19 13.46 14.93
C ASN A 61 -2.37 13.90 13.48
N LEU A 62 -2.94 15.09 13.32
CA LEU A 62 -3.22 15.69 12.02
C LEU A 62 -1.95 15.85 11.17
N ARG A 63 -0.82 16.23 11.77
CA ARG A 63 0.44 16.43 11.04
C ARG A 63 0.98 15.12 10.47
N ALA A 64 0.97 14.05 11.26
CA ALA A 64 1.43 12.73 10.81
C ALA A 64 0.49 12.17 9.73
N TYR A 65 -0.82 12.40 9.87
CA TYR A 65 -1.80 12.03 8.85
C TYR A 65 -1.52 12.69 7.49
N HIS A 66 -1.33 14.02 7.47
CA HIS A 66 -1.01 14.74 6.23
C HIS A 66 0.31 14.27 5.61
N ALA A 67 1.36 14.08 6.43
CA ALA A 67 2.63 13.54 5.96
C ALA A 67 2.49 12.14 5.33
N MET A 68 1.67 11.28 5.93
CA MET A 68 1.36 9.94 5.41
C MET A 68 0.61 10.03 4.07
N MET A 69 -0.45 10.83 3.97
CA MET A 69 -1.25 10.98 2.75
C MET A 69 -0.47 11.63 1.60
N HIS A 70 0.40 12.58 1.92
CA HIS A 70 1.30 13.20 0.95
C HIS A 70 2.35 12.21 0.43
N ARG A 71 2.93 11.40 1.33
CA ARG A 71 3.87 10.34 0.96
C ARG A 71 3.22 9.31 0.03
N LEU A 72 2.03 8.82 0.39
CA LEU A 72 1.26 7.89 -0.46
C LEU A 72 1.00 8.49 -1.85
N TYR A 73 0.61 9.76 -1.91
CA TYR A 73 0.41 10.46 -3.19
C TYR A 73 1.70 10.48 -4.02
N ARG A 74 2.84 10.86 -3.43
CA ARG A 74 4.13 10.94 -4.13
C ARG A 74 4.58 9.59 -4.67
N GLU A 75 4.49 8.54 -3.85
CA GLU A 75 4.88 7.18 -4.23
C GLU A 75 3.97 6.64 -5.35
N ALA A 76 2.64 6.81 -5.22
CA ALA A 76 1.69 6.32 -6.22
C ALA A 76 1.71 7.11 -7.54
N SER A 77 2.06 8.39 -7.51
CA SER A 77 2.12 9.24 -8.71
C SER A 77 3.41 9.10 -9.52
N GLY A 78 4.40 8.34 -9.03
CA GLY A 78 5.71 8.24 -9.67
C GLY A 78 6.52 9.55 -9.62
N ILE A 79 6.06 10.55 -8.85
CA ILE A 79 6.76 11.83 -8.60
C ILE A 79 7.73 11.68 -7.41
N THR A 80 8.25 10.48 -7.18
CA THR A 80 9.44 10.31 -6.39
C THR A 80 10.60 10.85 -7.23
N PRO A 81 11.33 11.90 -6.80
CA PRO A 81 12.72 11.98 -7.18
C PRO A 81 13.30 10.67 -6.69
N VAL A 82 13.71 9.81 -7.61
CA VAL A 82 14.50 8.63 -7.30
C VAL A 82 15.62 9.15 -6.39
N PRO A 83 15.71 8.74 -5.12
CA PRO A 83 16.89 9.09 -4.34
C PRO A 83 18.08 8.60 -5.16
N VAL A 84 19.13 9.41 -5.27
CA VAL A 84 20.36 9.09 -6.02
C VAL A 84 21.14 7.97 -5.31
N GLN A 85 20.46 6.87 -5.00
CA GLN A 85 20.99 5.68 -4.37
C GLN A 85 20.48 4.49 -5.16
N ALA A 86 21.42 3.97 -5.95
CA ALA A 86 21.39 2.77 -6.75
C ALA A 86 20.22 2.65 -7.72
N ILE A 87 20.49 3.05 -8.97
CA ILE A 87 19.89 2.40 -10.13
C ILE A 87 20.39 0.94 -10.06
N ALA A 88 19.70 0.08 -9.31
CA ALA A 88 19.85 -1.35 -9.49
C ALA A 88 19.20 -1.66 -10.84
N THR A 89 20.00 -1.57 -11.91
CA THR A 89 19.68 -2.24 -13.17
C THR A 89 19.34 -3.68 -12.81
N GLY A 90 18.15 -4.15 -13.18
CA GLY A 90 17.62 -5.47 -12.76
C GLY A 90 18.48 -6.70 -13.09
N GLY A 91 19.67 -6.54 -13.68
CA GLY A 91 20.72 -7.55 -13.74
C GLY A 91 21.51 -7.73 -12.44
N ASP A 92 21.67 -6.69 -11.61
CA ASP A 92 22.57 -6.68 -10.46
C ASP A 92 22.10 -7.60 -9.32
N ALA A 93 20.78 -7.77 -9.17
CA ALA A 93 20.20 -8.65 -8.16
C ALA A 93 20.39 -10.16 -8.47
N LEU A 94 20.60 -10.53 -9.73
CA LEU A 94 20.85 -11.93 -10.14
C LEU A 94 22.35 -12.28 -10.11
N GLU A 95 23.24 -11.29 -10.24
CA GLU A 95 24.70 -11.50 -10.20
C GLU A 95 25.23 -11.86 -8.80
N HIS A 96 24.45 -11.61 -7.76
CA HIS A 96 24.83 -11.90 -6.36
C HIS A 96 24.24 -13.21 -5.81
N ILE A 97 23.52 -13.97 -6.63
CA ILE A 97 22.97 -15.27 -6.21
C ILE A 97 24.03 -16.34 -6.48
N ASP A 98 24.59 -16.91 -5.42
CA ASP A 98 25.47 -18.07 -5.49
C ASP A 98 24.63 -19.33 -5.75
N PHE A 99 24.55 -19.73 -7.02
CA PHE A 99 23.83 -20.94 -7.44
C PHE A 99 24.63 -22.22 -7.18
N GLU A 100 25.94 -22.15 -6.89
CA GLU A 100 26.76 -23.34 -6.66
C GLU A 100 26.56 -23.91 -5.25
N GLY A 101 26.11 -23.10 -4.30
CA GLY A 101 25.83 -23.49 -2.91
C GLY A 101 24.37 -23.82 -2.60
N MET A 102 23.49 -23.91 -3.60
CA MET A 102 22.06 -24.13 -3.36
C MET A 102 21.77 -25.62 -3.15
N ASP A 103 21.62 -26.04 -1.89
CA ASP A 103 21.18 -27.39 -1.55
C ASP A 103 19.81 -27.67 -2.18
N ILE A 104 19.74 -28.78 -2.92
CA ILE A 104 18.51 -29.26 -3.56
C ILE A 104 17.89 -30.28 -2.60
N ASP A 105 16.80 -29.89 -1.93
CA ASP A 105 15.90 -30.83 -1.25
C ASP A 105 14.94 -31.50 -2.25
#